data_AF-A0A8S0UAP3-F1
#
_entry.id   AF-A0A8S0UAP3-F1
#
_cell.length_a   1.000
_cell.length_b   1.000
_cell.length_c   1.000
_cell.angle_alpha   90.00
_cell.angle_beta   90.00
_cell.angle_gamma   90.00
#
_symmetry.space_group_name_H-M   'P 1'
#
loop_
_entity.id
_entity.type
_entity.pdbx_description
1 polymer ?
#
loop_
_entity_poly.entity_id
_entity_poly.type
_entity_poly.pdbx_seq_one_letter_code
_entity_poly.pdbx_strand_id
1 'polypeptide(L)'
;MASKTCTSFRILVLFLFLICLPLSNSIDFNYPAVFNFGDSNSDTGNLVAGMAEQLDPPNGQIYFQKPSGRFYDGHLIIDFSMDAMGLPFLNAYLEAIGTPSFRKGCNIAAAGSKILPATASSVQ
;
A
#
# COMPACT_ATOMS: atom_id res chain seq x y z
N MET A 1 -14.34 -40.98 39.94
CA MET A 1 -15.44 -40.09 39.48
C MET A 1 -14.94 -38.69 39.11
N ALA A 2 -14.12 -38.04 39.95
CA ALA A 2 -13.62 -36.66 39.74
C ALA A 2 -12.82 -36.39 38.43
N SER A 3 -12.01 -37.35 37.96
CA SER A 3 -11.22 -37.19 36.71
C SER A 3 -12.10 -37.02 35.46
N LYS A 4 -13.21 -37.75 35.36
CA LYS A 4 -14.14 -37.66 34.21
C LYS A 4 -14.85 -36.30 34.16
N THR A 5 -15.18 -35.74 35.32
CA THR A 5 -15.81 -34.41 35.44
C THR A 5 -14.86 -33.29 35.02
N CYS A 6 -13.56 -33.40 35.34
CA CYS A 6 -12.54 -32.44 34.92
C CYS A 6 -12.32 -32.45 33.40
N THR A 7 -12.27 -33.64 32.78
CA THR A 7 -12.15 -33.76 31.33
C THR A 7 -13.37 -33.19 30.60
N SER A 8 -14.58 -33.43 31.12
CA SER A 8 -15.82 -32.88 30.57
C SER A 8 -15.86 -31.34 30.59
N PHE A 9 -15.44 -30.74 31.71
CA PHE A 9 -15.37 -29.28 31.84
C PHE A 9 -14.38 -28.65 30.85
N ARG A 10 -13.21 -29.28 30.64
CA ARG A 10 -12.22 -28.81 29.65
C ARG A 10 -12.75 -28.85 28.22
N ILE A 11 -13.49 -29.91 27.87
CA ILE A 11 -14.12 -30.03 26.54
C ILE A 11 -15.17 -28.94 26.34
N LEU A 12 -15.99 -28.66 27.36
CA LEU A 12 -17.00 -27.60 27.30
C LEU A 12 -16.38 -26.21 27.10
N VAL A 13 -15.30 -25.90 27.82
CA VAL A 13 -14.57 -24.63 27.66
C VAL A 13 -13.98 -24.50 26.26
N LEU A 14 -13.38 -25.56 25.72
CA LEU A 14 -12.84 -25.56 24.36
C LEU A 14 -13.95 -25.35 23.32
N PHE A 15 -15.11 -25.97 23.52
CA PHE A 15 -16.26 -25.86 22.62
C PHE A 15 -16.86 -24.44 22.64
N LEU A 16 -17.01 -23.84 23.82
CA LEU A 16 -17.40 -22.43 23.97
C LEU A 16 -16.39 -21.49 23.30
N PHE A 17 -15.08 -21.76 23.44
CA PHE A 17 -14.03 -20.97 22.80
C PHE A 17 -14.11 -21.05 21.26
N LEU A 18 -14.37 -22.24 20.71
CA LEU A 18 -14.56 -22.45 19.27
C LEU A 18 -15.82 -21.77 18.72
N ILE A 19 -16.92 -21.75 19.49
CA ILE A 19 -18.15 -21.02 19.13
C ILE A 19 -17.94 -19.50 19.17
N CYS A 20 -17.11 -19.01 20.09
CA CYS A 20 -16.80 -17.59 20.22
C CYS A 20 -15.71 -17.09 19.27
N LEU A 21 -15.11 -17.95 18.43
CA LEU A 21 -14.25 -17.48 17.35
C LEU A 21 -15.11 -16.64 16.40
N PRO A 22 -14.83 -15.34 16.22
CA PRO A 22 -15.56 -14.55 15.24
C PRO A 22 -15.38 -15.19 13.87
N LEU A 23 -16.49 -15.52 13.19
CA LEU A 23 -16.45 -15.88 11.78
C LEU A 23 -15.98 -14.64 11.02
N SER A 24 -14.68 -14.58 10.80
CA SER A 24 -14.02 -13.48 10.12
C SER A 24 -14.41 -13.60 8.65
N ASN A 25 -15.26 -12.72 8.15
CA ASN A 25 -15.44 -12.59 6.70
C ASN A 25 -14.18 -11.90 6.18
N SER A 26 -13.30 -12.66 5.51
CA SER A 26 -12.19 -12.06 4.78
C SER A 26 -12.76 -11.26 3.62
N ILE A 27 -12.32 -10.00 3.47
CA ILE A 27 -12.54 -9.28 2.22
C ILE A 27 -11.64 -9.95 1.17
N ASP A 28 -12.26 -10.53 0.14
CA ASP A 28 -11.53 -11.08 -1.00
C ASP A 28 -11.25 -9.97 -2.01
N PHE A 29 -9.98 -9.55 -2.09
CA PHE A 29 -9.53 -8.54 -3.04
C PHE A 29 -9.22 -9.18 -4.40
N ASN A 30 -10.26 -9.50 -5.16
CA ASN A 30 -10.10 -10.01 -6.53
C ASN A 30 -9.98 -8.88 -7.57
N TYR A 31 -8.98 -8.01 -7.40
CA TYR A 31 -8.70 -6.93 -8.34
C TYR A 31 -7.50 -7.28 -9.23
N PRO A 32 -7.64 -7.26 -10.57
CA PRO A 32 -6.55 -7.63 -11.47
C PRO A 32 -5.42 -6.59 -11.50
N ALA A 33 -5.74 -5.31 -11.27
CA ALA A 33 -4.81 -4.18 -11.30
C ALA A 33 -5.37 -2.97 -10.53
N VAL A 34 -4.47 -2.08 -10.07
CA VAL A 34 -4.83 -0.82 -9.39
C VAL A 34 -4.20 0.37 -10.12
N PHE A 35 -5.00 1.41 -10.38
CA PHE A 35 -4.51 2.67 -10.95
C PHE A 35 -4.74 3.79 -9.96
N ASN A 36 -3.66 4.43 -9.50
CA ASN A 36 -3.73 5.52 -8.54
C ASN A 36 -3.44 6.86 -9.22
N PHE A 37 -4.23 7.87 -8.87
CA PHE A 37 -4.03 9.26 -9.28
C PHE A 37 -4.02 10.12 -8.01
N GLY A 38 -3.22 11.17 -8.00
CA GLY A 38 -3.10 12.01 -6.82
C GLY A 38 -1.90 12.94 -6.87
N ASP A 39 -1.52 13.39 -5.69
CA ASP A 39 -0.42 14.30 -5.44
C ASP A 39 0.72 13.61 -4.67
N SER A 40 1.56 14.41 -4.00
CA SER A 40 2.73 13.96 -3.24
C SER A 40 2.41 12.93 -2.17
N ASN A 41 1.17 12.89 -1.67
CA ASN A 41 0.74 11.94 -0.63
C ASN A 41 0.67 10.50 -1.13
N SER A 42 0.66 10.32 -2.45
CA SER A 42 0.60 8.99 -3.07
C SER A 42 1.58 8.83 -4.23
N ASP A 43 2.42 9.82 -4.53
CA ASP A 43 3.43 9.77 -5.57
C ASP A 43 4.57 8.79 -5.21
N THR A 44 4.68 7.71 -5.97
CA THR A 44 5.68 6.64 -5.76
C THR A 44 7.02 6.90 -6.44
N GLY A 45 7.22 8.07 -7.06
CA GLY A 45 8.47 8.44 -7.73
C GLY A 45 8.31 9.13 -9.08
N ASN A 46 7.10 9.54 -9.45
CA ASN A 46 6.77 10.05 -10.76
C ASN A 46 7.51 11.37 -11.08
N LEU A 47 7.55 12.33 -10.15
CA LEU A 47 8.31 13.59 -10.38
C LEU A 47 9.82 13.34 -10.51
N VAL A 48 10.36 12.43 -9.71
CA VAL A 48 11.80 12.08 -9.77
C VAL A 48 12.12 11.36 -11.07
N ALA A 49 11.31 10.38 -11.47
CA ALA A 49 11.46 9.69 -12.75
C ALA A 49 11.26 10.62 -13.96
N GLY A 50 10.38 11.61 -13.83
CA GLY A 50 10.16 12.67 -14.81
C GLY A 50 11.26 13.74 -14.85
N MET A 51 12.31 13.62 -14.03
CA MET A 51 13.38 14.62 -13.91
C MET A 51 12.88 16.02 -13.49
N ALA A 52 11.70 16.09 -12.88
CA ALA A 52 11.09 17.35 -12.46
C ALA A 52 11.55 17.76 -11.05
N GLU A 53 11.92 16.80 -10.20
CA GLU A 53 12.40 17.03 -8.84
C GLU A 53 13.52 16.04 -8.50
N GLN A 54 14.45 16.44 -7.64
CA GLN A 54 15.43 15.53 -7.05
C GLN A 54 15.17 15.44 -5.55
N LEU A 55 14.92 14.22 -5.06
CA LEU A 55 14.72 13.96 -3.64
C LEU A 55 15.95 13.27 -3.05
N ASP A 56 16.60 13.98 -2.13
CA ASP A 56 17.72 13.51 -1.34
C ASP A 56 17.23 12.95 0.02
N PRO A 57 18.12 12.30 0.80
CA PRO A 57 17.83 11.98 2.19
C PRO A 57 17.14 13.11 2.97
N PRO A 58 16.11 12.80 3.79
CA PRO A 58 15.83 11.46 4.33
C PRO A 58 14.88 10.60 3.48
N ASN A 59 14.36 11.07 2.35
CA ASN A 59 13.32 10.38 1.59
C ASN A 59 13.67 8.91 1.22
N GLY A 60 12.85 7.95 1.69
CA GLY A 60 13.03 6.51 1.54
C GLY A 60 14.01 5.81 2.50
N GLN A 61 14.67 6.49 3.43
CA GLN A 61 15.68 5.88 4.30
C GLN A 61 15.11 4.89 5.34
N ILE A 62 13.96 5.17 5.94
CA ILE A 62 13.39 4.34 7.00
C ILE A 62 12.91 2.99 6.45
N TYR A 63 12.20 2.98 5.32
CA TYR A 63 11.64 1.75 4.76
C TYR A 63 12.49 1.14 3.64
N PHE A 64 12.82 1.93 2.62
CA PHE A 64 13.54 1.43 1.44
C PHE A 64 15.06 1.38 1.64
N GLN A 65 15.57 2.02 2.69
CA GLN A 65 17.01 2.10 3.04
C GLN A 65 17.88 2.73 1.93
N LYS A 66 17.25 3.50 1.04
CA LYS A 66 17.87 4.23 -0.07
C LYS A 66 16.91 5.34 -0.53
N PRO A 67 17.40 6.35 -1.27
CA PRO A 67 16.53 7.29 -1.97
C PRO A 67 15.48 6.54 -2.79
N SER A 68 14.22 6.68 -2.40
CA SER A 68 13.09 5.96 -3.01
C SER A 68 12.44 6.74 -4.15
N GLY A 69 12.80 8.03 -4.31
CA GLY A 69 12.12 8.97 -5.19
C GLY A 69 10.76 9.45 -4.66
N ARG A 70 10.39 9.09 -3.42
CA ARG A 70 9.08 9.40 -2.82
C ARG A 70 9.18 10.57 -1.84
N PHE A 71 8.14 11.38 -1.71
CA PHE A 71 8.07 12.51 -0.76
C PHE A 71 7.98 12.10 0.73
N TYR A 72 8.19 10.82 1.04
CA TYR A 72 8.16 10.26 2.38
C TYR A 72 9.37 9.36 2.65
N ASP A 73 9.74 9.26 3.92
CA ASP A 73 10.83 8.42 4.42
C ASP A 73 10.44 6.92 4.53
N GLY A 74 9.14 6.65 4.61
CA GLY A 74 8.57 5.31 4.75
C GLY A 74 7.54 4.96 3.66
N HIS A 75 6.54 4.18 4.06
CA HIS A 75 5.40 3.84 3.20
C HIS A 75 4.48 5.02 2.93
N LEU A 76 3.91 5.02 1.73
CA LEU A 76 2.76 5.82 1.37
C LEU A 76 1.47 5.07 1.73
N ILE A 77 0.36 5.80 1.87
CA ILE A 77 -0.95 5.18 2.13
C ILE A 77 -1.33 4.13 1.07
N ILE A 78 -0.91 4.36 -0.17
CA ILE A 78 -1.15 3.43 -1.29
C ILE A 78 -0.39 2.11 -1.11
N ASP A 79 0.79 2.11 -0.46
CA ASP A 79 1.55 0.87 -0.23
C ASP A 79 0.79 -0.07 0.70
N PHE A 80 0.22 0.46 1.80
CA PHE A 80 -0.61 -0.34 2.71
C PHE A 80 -1.85 -0.91 2.02
N SER A 81 -2.40 -0.18 1.05
CA SER A 81 -3.56 -0.65 0.27
C SER A 81 -3.16 -1.80 -0.66
N MET A 82 -1.99 -1.70 -1.32
CA MET A 82 -1.46 -2.77 -2.16
C MET A 82 -1.11 -4.02 -1.33
N ASP A 83 -0.50 -3.84 -0.15
CA ASP A 83 -0.21 -4.93 0.79
C ASP A 83 -1.48 -5.63 1.25
N ALA A 84 -2.51 -4.87 1.62
CA ALA A 84 -3.81 -5.44 2.02
C ALA A 84 -4.48 -6.25 0.90
N MET A 85 -4.26 -5.87 -0.37
CA MET A 85 -4.75 -6.59 -1.55
C MET A 85 -3.84 -7.74 -1.99
N GLY A 86 -2.67 -7.94 -1.36
CA GLY A 86 -1.68 -8.93 -1.78
C GLY A 86 -1.09 -8.63 -3.17
N LEU A 87 -1.05 -7.35 -3.56
CA LEU A 87 -0.54 -6.88 -4.85
C LEU A 87 0.83 -6.21 -4.68
N PRO A 88 1.71 -6.22 -5.70
CA PRO A 88 2.98 -5.51 -5.64
C PRO A 88 2.78 -4.00 -5.56
N PHE A 89 3.71 -3.28 -4.93
CA PHE A 89 3.68 -1.81 -4.94
C PHE A 89 3.64 -1.25 -6.36
N LEU A 90 2.89 -0.16 -6.52
CA LEU A 90 2.72 0.47 -7.81
C LEU A 90 4.01 1.17 -8.24
N ASN A 91 4.44 0.88 -9.46
CA ASN A 91 5.52 1.61 -10.12
C ASN A 91 5.01 2.99 -10.56
N ALA A 92 5.90 3.97 -10.54
CA ALA A 92 5.59 5.30 -11.07
C ALA A 92 5.43 5.22 -12.60
N TYR A 93 4.41 5.89 -13.13
CA TYR A 93 4.11 5.87 -14.57
C TYR A 93 5.29 6.32 -15.43
N LEU A 94 6.03 7.35 -15.00
CA LEU A 94 7.16 7.89 -15.74
C LEU A 94 8.42 7.00 -15.69
N GLU A 95 8.43 5.94 -14.89
CA GLU A 95 9.44 4.87 -14.98
C GLU A 95 9.14 3.84 -16.10
N ALA A 96 8.16 4.10 -16.98
CA ALA A 96 7.73 3.15 -18.01
C ALA A 96 8.82 2.74 -19.02
N ILE A 97 9.94 3.44 -19.06
CA ILE A 97 11.07 3.07 -19.91
C ILE A 97 11.90 2.01 -19.19
N GLY A 98 11.87 0.78 -19.72
CA GLY A 98 12.71 -0.32 -19.24
C GLY A 98 11.93 -1.37 -18.44
N THR A 99 12.35 -1.62 -17.20
CA THR A 99 12.07 -2.87 -16.49
C THR A 99 10.89 -2.92 -15.50
N PRO A 100 10.18 -1.85 -15.10
CA PRO A 100 9.02 -2.04 -14.23
C PRO A 100 7.84 -2.67 -14.98
N SER A 101 7.20 -3.65 -14.34
CA SER A 101 5.98 -4.28 -14.86
C SER A 101 4.75 -3.49 -14.41
N PHE A 102 3.88 -3.16 -15.35
CA PHE A 102 2.60 -2.48 -15.10
C PHE A 102 1.39 -3.42 -15.19
N ARG A 103 1.61 -4.74 -15.25
CA ARG A 103 0.53 -5.74 -15.39
C ARG A 103 -0.45 -5.75 -14.22
N LYS A 104 0.00 -5.31 -13.04
CA LYS A 104 -0.79 -5.21 -11.81
C LYS A 104 -1.21 -3.78 -11.48
N GLY A 105 -1.07 -2.87 -12.44
CA GLY A 105 -1.44 -1.47 -12.26
C GLY A 105 -0.26 -0.51 -12.37
N CYS A 106 -0.57 0.76 -12.13
CA CYS A 106 0.35 1.88 -12.28
C CYS A 106 -0.02 3.01 -11.33
N ASN A 107 0.97 3.77 -10.86
CA ASN A 107 0.73 5.01 -10.16
C ASN A 107 1.00 6.22 -11.06
N ILE A 108 -0.02 7.04 -11.26
CA ILE A 108 -0.01 8.25 -12.09
C ILE A 108 -0.04 9.50 -11.20
N ALA A 109 -0.03 9.34 -9.87
CA ALA A 109 0.12 10.46 -8.95
C ALA A 109 1.41 11.23 -9.26
N ALA A 110 1.30 12.56 -9.19
CA ALA A 110 2.41 13.46 -9.41
C ALA A 110 2.33 14.56 -8.35
N ALA A 111 3.35 14.69 -7.53
CA ALA A 111 3.44 15.77 -6.55
C ALA A 111 3.15 17.14 -7.16
N GLY A 112 2.44 17.98 -6.38
CA GLY A 112 1.92 19.27 -6.83
C GLY A 112 0.62 19.21 -7.64
N SER A 113 0.13 18.03 -8.03
CA SER A 113 -1.14 17.88 -8.73
C SER A 113 -2.32 18.45 -7.95
N LYS A 114 -3.30 19.01 -8.67
CA LYS A 114 -4.50 19.64 -8.10
C LYS A 114 -5.73 19.18 -8.87
N ILE A 115 -6.89 19.30 -8.24
CA ILE A 115 -8.18 19.02 -8.88
C ILE A 115 -8.61 20.12 -9.88
N LEU A 116 -7.98 21.30 -9.80
CA LEU A 116 -8.30 22.43 -10.65
C LEU A 116 -7.56 22.34 -11.99
N PRO A 117 -8.13 22.89 -13.07
CA PRO A 117 -7.44 22.96 -14.36
C PRO A 117 -6.07 23.64 -14.24
N ALA A 118 -5.09 23.12 -14.98
CA ALA A 118 -3.77 23.71 -15.03
C ALA A 118 -3.83 25.14 -15.57
N THR A 119 -3.14 26.04 -14.87
CA THR A 119 -2.88 27.42 -15.28
C THR A 119 -1.39 27.62 -15.46
N ALA A 120 -0.99 28.77 -16.02
CA ALA A 120 0.43 29.13 -16.14
C ALA A 120 1.19 29.13 -14.79
N SER A 121 0.49 29.23 -13.66
CA SER A 121 1.07 29.19 -12.31
C SER A 121 1.02 27.81 -11.64
N SER A 122 0.61 26.76 -12.36
CA SER A 122 0.46 25.41 -11.78
C SER A 122 1.75 24.58 -11.72
N VAL A 123 2.89 25.12 -12.19
CA VAL A 123 4.19 24.42 -12.24
C VAL A 123 5.12 24.85 -11.09
N GLN A 124 4.56 25.13 -9.90
CA GLN A 124 5.33 25.64 -8.76
C GLN A 124 5.78 24.52 -7.84
#